data_AF-A0A4S8IZ01-F1
#
_entry.id   AF-A0A4S8IZ01-F1
#
_cell.length_a   1.000
_cell.length_b   1.000
_cell.length_c   1.000
_cell.angle_alpha   90.00
_cell.angle_beta   90.00
_cell.angle_gamma   90.00
#
_symmetry.space_group_name_H-M   'P 1'
#
loop_
_entity.id
_entity.type
_entity.pdbx_description
1 polymer ?
#
loop_
_entity_poly.entity_id
_entity_poly.type
_entity_poly.pdbx_seq_one_letter_code
_entity_poly.pdbx_strand_id
1 'polypeptide(L)'
;MEDGGAAGEQRDRETLEAVRSVVFKPSISLEEKRFPRVAVYGFNRELDLIGLLDSMSSTGFQASNLGDAIDIVSQMIDWRLSHEAPADDCNEGERDPAYRNSVKCKIFLGFTSNLVSSGIRQIIRFLVQH
;
A
#
# COMPACT_ATOMS: atom_id res chain seq x y z
N MET A 1 65.10 11.75 -1.20
CA MET A 1 63.83 12.02 -0.49
C MET A 1 62.74 12.19 -1.54
N GLU A 2 62.27 11.12 -2.19
CA GLU A 2 61.22 11.23 -3.24
C GLU A 2 60.22 10.05 -3.26
N ASP A 3 60.22 9.16 -2.27
CA ASP A 3 59.44 7.90 -2.32
C ASP A 3 58.03 8.01 -1.69
N GLY A 4 57.60 9.21 -1.29
CA GLY A 4 56.33 9.43 -0.58
C GLY A 4 55.11 9.72 -1.46
N GLY A 5 55.31 10.13 -2.72
CA GLY A 5 54.23 10.56 -3.63
C GLY A 5 53.51 9.39 -4.31
N ALA A 6 54.25 8.38 -4.77
CA ALA A 6 53.70 7.26 -5.53
C ALA A 6 52.78 6.34 -4.69
N ALA A 7 53.09 6.17 -3.40
CA ALA A 7 52.26 5.39 -2.48
C ALA A 7 50.93 6.07 -2.13
N GLY A 8 50.90 7.41 -2.10
CA GLY A 8 49.69 8.21 -1.90
C GLY A 8 48.75 8.13 -3.11
N GLU A 9 49.28 8.33 -4.32
CA GLU A 9 48.49 8.25 -5.55
C GLU A 9 47.90 6.85 -5.81
N GLN A 10 48.64 5.78 -5.47
CA GLN A 10 48.15 4.40 -5.59
C GLN A 10 47.01 4.12 -4.61
N ARG A 11 47.13 4.59 -3.37
CA ARG A 11 46.09 4.45 -2.35
C ARG A 11 44.83 5.23 -2.70
N ASP A 12 44.98 6.41 -3.31
CA ASP A 12 43.85 7.20 -3.80
C ASP A 12 43.16 6.51 -4.98
N ARG A 13 43.92 5.88 -5.87
CA ARG A 13 43.39 5.12 -7.02
C ARG A 13 42.61 3.88 -6.58
N GLU A 14 43.13 3.14 -5.62
CA GLU A 14 42.45 1.99 -5.00
C GLU A 14 41.19 2.42 -4.24
N THR A 15 41.24 3.57 -3.54
CA THR A 15 40.08 4.14 -2.86
C THR A 15 38.99 4.54 -3.87
N LEU A 16 39.38 5.16 -4.99
CA LEU A 16 38.48 5.52 -6.08
C LEU A 16 37.84 4.29 -6.73
N GLU A 17 38.61 3.22 -6.94
CA GLU A 17 38.10 1.96 -7.49
C GLU A 17 37.13 1.28 -6.52
N ALA A 18 37.43 1.28 -5.22
CA ALA A 18 36.53 0.79 -4.19
C ALA A 18 35.21 1.59 -4.14
N VAL A 19 35.28 2.92 -4.16
CA VAL A 19 34.08 3.79 -4.21
C VAL A 19 33.26 3.52 -5.47
N ARG A 20 33.91 3.35 -6.63
CA ARG A 20 33.23 2.99 -7.88
C ARG A 20 32.50 1.66 -7.77
N SER A 21 33.12 0.64 -7.18
CA SER A 21 32.49 -0.67 -7.01
C SER A 21 31.23 -0.64 -6.13
N VAL A 22 31.19 0.29 -5.15
CA VAL A 22 30.03 0.47 -4.25
C VAL A 22 28.92 1.28 -4.93
N VAL A 23 29.28 2.38 -5.59
CA VAL A 23 28.30 3.29 -6.22
C VAL A 23 27.70 2.69 -7.49
N PHE A 24 28.50 1.98 -8.30
CA PHE A 24 28.07 1.42 -9.58
C PHE A 24 27.72 -0.07 -9.51
N LYS A 25 27.22 -0.52 -8.37
CA LYS A 25 26.75 -1.90 -8.23
C LYS A 25 25.56 -2.13 -9.19
N PRO A 26 25.61 -3.14 -10.08
CA PRO A 26 24.52 -3.40 -11.00
C PRO A 26 23.26 -3.83 -10.23
N SER A 27 22.11 -3.32 -10.67
CA SER A 27 20.81 -3.69 -10.13
C SER A 27 20.25 -4.94 -10.81
N ILE A 28 19.35 -5.64 -10.11
CA ILE A 28 18.51 -6.67 -10.71
C ILE A 28 17.31 -6.04 -11.42
N SER A 29 16.76 -6.75 -12.40
CA SER A 29 15.49 -6.37 -13.01
C SER A 29 14.33 -6.74 -12.10
N LEU A 30 13.33 -5.86 -12.01
CA LEU A 30 12.10 -6.07 -11.25
C LEU A 30 10.92 -6.23 -12.20
N GLU A 31 9.98 -7.12 -11.87
CA GLU A 31 8.75 -7.32 -12.63
C GLU A 31 7.76 -6.19 -12.35
N GLU A 32 7.35 -5.45 -13.39
CA GLU A 32 6.48 -4.27 -13.23
C GLU A 32 5.10 -4.59 -12.63
N LYS A 33 4.58 -5.81 -12.84
CA LYS A 33 3.30 -6.25 -12.25
C LYS A 33 3.34 -6.36 -10.73
N ARG A 34 4.51 -6.71 -10.18
CA ARG A 34 4.71 -6.92 -8.74
C ARG A 34 5.20 -5.66 -8.04
N PHE A 35 5.93 -4.82 -8.77
CA PHE A 35 6.53 -3.59 -8.27
C PHE A 35 6.00 -2.40 -9.08
N PRO A 36 4.82 -1.86 -8.72
CA PRO A 36 4.24 -0.73 -9.42
C PRO A 36 5.20 0.46 -9.36
N ARG A 37 5.31 1.18 -10.48
CA ARG A 37 6.14 2.39 -10.55
C ARG A 37 5.50 3.49 -9.71
N VAL A 38 6.35 4.25 -9.01
CA VAL A 38 5.91 5.46 -8.32
C VAL A 38 5.46 6.48 -9.37
N ALA A 39 4.20 6.89 -9.29
CA ALA A 39 3.58 7.85 -10.18
C ALA A 39 2.53 8.65 -9.41
N VAL A 40 2.47 9.95 -9.71
CA VAL A 40 1.60 10.91 -9.03
C VAL A 40 0.52 11.42 -9.99
N TYR A 41 -0.56 11.96 -9.45
CA TYR A 41 -1.60 12.60 -10.24
C TYR A 41 -1.04 13.74 -11.12
N GLY A 42 -1.29 13.68 -12.42
CA GLY A 42 -0.93 14.74 -13.35
C GLY A 42 -1.95 15.88 -13.35
N PHE A 43 -1.55 17.07 -12.92
CA PHE A 43 -2.44 18.25 -12.85
C PHE A 43 -2.64 19.00 -14.18
N ASN A 44 -2.00 18.56 -15.27
CA ASN A 44 -2.16 19.14 -16.60
C ASN A 44 -3.43 18.69 -17.34
N ARG A 45 -4.36 18.04 -16.62
CA ARG A 45 -5.67 17.60 -17.11
C ARG A 45 -6.77 18.23 -16.25
N GLU A 46 -8.03 18.05 -16.61
CA GLU A 46 -9.15 18.48 -15.75
C GLU A 46 -9.03 17.88 -14.34
N LEU A 47 -9.52 18.62 -13.35
CA LEU A 47 -9.41 18.19 -11.95
C LEU A 47 -10.38 17.04 -11.68
N ASP A 48 -9.84 15.83 -11.50
CA ASP A 48 -10.56 14.63 -11.09
C ASP A 48 -10.11 14.24 -9.68
N LEU A 49 -11.00 14.45 -8.71
CA LEU A 49 -10.74 14.13 -7.30
C LEU A 49 -10.65 12.63 -7.07
N ILE A 50 -11.41 11.82 -7.80
CA ILE A 50 -11.36 10.37 -7.67
C ILE A 50 -10.02 9.87 -8.18
N GLY A 51 -9.62 10.28 -9.39
CA GLY A 51 -8.31 9.96 -9.92
C GLY A 51 -7.14 10.48 -9.05
N LEU A 52 -7.31 11.59 -8.32
CA LEU A 52 -6.32 12.06 -7.36
C LEU A 52 -6.19 11.10 -6.17
N LEU A 53 -7.31 10.68 -5.58
CA LEU A 53 -7.32 9.72 -4.48
C LEU A 53 -6.78 8.36 -4.91
N ASP A 54 -7.16 7.88 -6.11
CA ASP A 54 -6.66 6.62 -6.67
C ASP A 54 -5.14 6.62 -6.84
N SER A 55 -4.57 7.76 -7.25
CA SER A 55 -3.12 7.92 -7.41
C SER A 55 -2.33 7.81 -6.11
N MET A 56 -2.99 7.89 -4.95
CA MET A 56 -2.31 7.75 -3.65
C MET A 56 -1.64 6.39 -3.49
N SER A 57 -2.24 5.33 -4.06
CA SER A 57 -1.67 3.97 -4.08
C SER A 57 -0.25 3.92 -4.66
N SER A 58 0.03 4.70 -5.71
CA SER A 58 1.33 4.77 -6.39
C SER A 58 2.17 5.99 -6.02
N THR A 59 1.72 6.85 -5.09
CA THR A 59 2.43 8.08 -4.73
C THR A 59 3.62 7.83 -3.79
N GLY A 60 3.53 6.80 -2.94
CA GLY A 60 4.57 6.45 -1.96
C GLY A 60 4.32 7.00 -0.56
N PHE A 61 5.12 6.55 0.40
CA PHE A 61 5.04 6.93 1.82
C PHE A 61 3.63 6.69 2.41
N GLN A 62 3.08 7.68 3.13
CA GLN A 62 1.75 7.57 3.74
C GLN A 62 0.61 7.62 2.72
N ALA A 63 0.84 8.13 1.51
CA ALA A 63 -0.19 8.13 0.47
C ALA A 63 -0.49 6.68 0.04
N SER A 64 0.54 5.85 -0.16
CA SER A 64 0.32 4.44 -0.49
C SER A 64 -0.41 3.69 0.63
N ASN A 65 -0.06 3.94 1.89
CA ASN A 65 -0.78 3.36 3.02
C ASN A 65 -2.27 3.76 3.04
N LEU A 66 -2.60 4.98 2.63
CA LEU A 66 -3.99 5.44 2.52
C LEU A 66 -4.72 4.73 1.36
N GLY A 67 -4.06 4.57 0.21
CA GLY A 67 -4.58 3.77 -0.90
C GLY A 67 -4.88 2.33 -0.48
N ASP A 68 -3.92 1.68 0.19
CA ASP A 68 -4.09 0.33 0.72
C ASP A 68 -5.25 0.25 1.72
N ALA A 69 -5.42 1.26 2.58
CA ALA A 69 -6.52 1.33 3.53
C ALA A 69 -7.89 1.45 2.85
N ILE A 70 -7.99 2.23 1.76
CA ILE A 70 -9.22 2.35 0.95
C ILE A 70 -9.58 1.00 0.32
N ASP A 71 -8.59 0.31 -0.25
CA ASP A 71 -8.79 -1.00 -0.87
C ASP A 71 -9.24 -2.05 0.14
N ILE A 72 -8.62 -2.08 1.33
CA ILE A 72 -8.98 -3.02 2.40
C ILE A 72 -10.41 -2.76 2.90
N VAL A 73 -10.81 -1.51 3.11
CA VAL A 73 -12.17 -1.18 3.54
C VAL A 73 -13.20 -1.56 2.48
N SER A 74 -12.89 -1.33 1.20
CA SER A 74 -13.75 -1.74 0.08
C SER A 74 -13.92 -3.25 0.06
N GLN A 75 -12.83 -4.01 0.26
CA GLN A 75 -12.90 -5.47 0.39
C GLN A 75 -13.76 -5.92 1.57
N MET A 76 -13.70 -5.25 2.72
CA MET A 76 -14.57 -5.57 3.87
C MET A 76 -16.06 -5.35 3.54
N ILE A 77 -16.40 -4.29 2.80
CA ILE A 77 -17.77 -3.97 2.40
C ILE A 77 -18.29 -4.98 1.37
N ASP A 78 -17.44 -5.36 0.41
CA ASP A 78 -17.80 -6.25 -0.69
C ASP A 78 -17.80 -7.73 -0.29
N TRP A 79 -17.00 -8.12 0.70
CA TRP A 79 -16.84 -9.52 1.09
C TRP A 79 -18.18 -10.19 1.42
N ARG A 80 -18.33 -11.42 0.91
CA ARG A 80 -19.43 -12.35 1.21
C ARG A 80 -18.82 -13.72 1.53
N LEU A 81 -19.51 -14.51 2.34
CA LEU A 81 -19.09 -15.87 2.65
C LEU A 81 -18.98 -16.76 1.39
N SER A 82 -19.72 -16.44 0.33
CA SER A 82 -19.62 -17.11 -0.97
C SER A 82 -18.30 -16.91 -1.71
N HIS A 83 -17.50 -15.90 -1.35
CA HIS A 83 -16.16 -15.70 -1.92
C HIS A 83 -15.15 -16.74 -1.43
N GLU A 84 -15.45 -17.40 -0.31
CA GLU A 84 -14.61 -18.44 0.26
C GLU A 84 -15.16 -19.82 -0.08
N ALA A 85 -14.26 -20.79 -0.27
CA ALA A 85 -14.67 -22.18 -0.43
C ALA A 85 -15.38 -22.67 0.84
N PRO A 86 -16.46 -23.46 0.74
CA PRO A 86 -17.08 -24.07 1.91
C PRO A 86 -16.05 -24.91 2.67
N ALA A 87 -15.99 -24.75 3.98
CA ALA A 87 -15.17 -25.60 4.83
C ALA A 87 -15.76 -27.02 4.88
N ASP A 88 -14.91 -28.01 5.16
CA ASP A 88 -15.34 -29.41 5.19
C ASP A 88 -16.40 -29.68 6.28
N ASP A 89 -16.36 -28.92 7.37
CA ASP A 89 -17.28 -28.98 8.51
C ASP A 89 -18.54 -28.12 8.36
N CYS A 90 -18.75 -27.45 7.20
CA CYS A 90 -19.97 -26.68 6.96
C CYS A 90 -21.22 -27.58 6.94
N ASN A 91 -22.23 -27.17 7.72
CA ASN A 91 -23.55 -27.81 7.74
C ASN A 91 -24.28 -27.66 6.39
N GLU A 92 -25.28 -28.50 6.10
CA GLU A 92 -26.03 -28.46 4.82
C GLU A 92 -26.61 -27.06 4.52
N GLY A 93 -27.13 -26.36 5.53
CA GLY A 93 -27.63 -24.99 5.39
C GLY A 93 -26.56 -23.94 5.07
N GLU A 94 -25.32 -24.15 5.50
CA GLU A 94 -24.20 -23.24 5.23
C GLU A 94 -23.56 -23.45 3.86
N ARG A 95 -23.91 -24.56 3.20
CA ARG A 95 -23.53 -24.87 1.82
C ARG A 95 -24.49 -24.26 0.81
N ASP A 96 -25.67 -23.81 1.24
CA ASP A 96 -26.63 -23.13 0.37
C ASP A 96 -26.02 -21.82 -0.21
N PRO A 97 -25.94 -21.68 -1.55
CA PRO A 97 -25.41 -20.48 -2.17
C PRO A 97 -26.16 -19.20 -1.79
N ALA A 98 -27.49 -19.27 -1.57
CA ALA A 98 -28.27 -18.09 -1.21
C ALA A 98 -27.91 -17.60 0.20
N TYR A 99 -27.82 -18.51 1.17
CA TYR A 99 -27.31 -18.20 2.50
C TYR A 99 -25.89 -17.61 2.46
N ARG A 100 -24.94 -18.27 1.77
CA ARG A 100 -23.54 -17.79 1.70
C ARG A 100 -23.41 -16.41 1.06
N ASN A 101 -24.23 -16.08 0.07
CA ASN A 101 -24.27 -14.74 -0.52
C ASN A 101 -24.89 -13.68 0.41
N SER A 102 -25.72 -14.09 1.38
CA SER A 102 -26.35 -13.18 2.34
C SER A 102 -25.44 -12.81 3.51
N VAL A 103 -24.47 -13.66 3.86
CA VAL A 103 -23.53 -13.43 4.97
C VAL A 103 -22.46 -12.43 4.53
N LYS A 104 -22.39 -11.31 5.25
CA LYS A 104 -21.43 -10.22 5.04
C LYS A 104 -20.34 -10.20 6.11
N CYS A 105 -19.29 -9.41 5.87
CA CYS A 105 -18.21 -9.19 6.83
C CYS A 105 -18.73 -8.48 8.08
N LYS A 106 -18.26 -8.89 9.26
CA LYS A 106 -18.49 -8.16 10.52
C LYS A 106 -17.39 -7.11 10.71
N ILE A 107 -17.75 -5.84 10.58
CA ILE A 107 -16.81 -4.72 10.68
C ILE A 107 -16.81 -4.19 12.12
N PHE A 108 -15.64 -4.16 12.76
CA PHE A 108 -15.45 -3.59 14.09
C PHE A 108 -14.86 -2.19 13.95
N LEU A 109 -15.63 -1.15 14.32
CA LEU A 109 -15.20 0.24 14.27
C LEU A 109 -14.78 0.72 15.67
N GLY A 110 -13.49 0.99 15.85
CA GLY A 110 -12.93 1.59 17.07
C GLY A 110 -12.43 3.01 16.83
N PHE A 111 -12.71 3.92 17.74
CA PHE A 111 -12.21 5.29 17.71
C PHE A 111 -12.01 5.83 19.14
N THR A 112 -11.09 6.78 19.29
CA THR A 112 -10.78 7.45 20.56
C THR A 112 -11.73 8.62 20.83
N SER A 113 -11.81 9.07 22.10
CA SER A 113 -12.76 10.11 22.53
C SER A 113 -12.59 11.45 21.81
N ASN A 114 -11.36 11.84 21.47
CA ASN A 114 -11.06 13.07 20.74
C ASN A 114 -11.69 13.11 19.33
N LEU A 115 -11.90 11.96 18.70
CA LEU A 115 -12.55 11.89 17.38
C LEU A 115 -14.04 12.22 17.47
N VAL A 116 -14.71 11.86 18.57
CA VAL A 116 -16.11 12.23 18.84
C VAL A 116 -16.26 13.71 19.18
N SER A 117 -15.27 14.32 19.84
CA SER A 117 -15.27 15.76 20.09
C SER A 117 -14.90 16.60 18.86
N SER A 118 -14.48 15.96 17.76
CA SER A 118 -14.14 16.59 16.49
C SER A 118 -15.28 16.52 15.46
N GLY A 119 -15.07 17.13 14.28
CA GLY A 119 -15.99 17.02 13.13
C GLY A 119 -16.17 15.59 12.59
N ILE A 120 -15.22 14.67 12.86
CA ILE A 120 -15.28 13.27 12.44
C ILE A 120 -16.48 12.53 13.04
N ARG A 121 -17.06 13.04 14.14
CA ARG A 121 -18.32 12.53 14.70
C ARG A 121 -19.43 12.39 13.66
N GLN A 122 -19.52 13.30 12.69
CA GLN A 122 -20.56 13.22 11.65
C GLN A 122 -20.34 12.05 10.68
N ILE A 123 -19.08 11.72 10.38
CA ILE A 123 -18.72 10.56 9.56
C ILE A 123 -19.05 9.28 10.31
N ILE A 124 -18.65 9.17 11.59
CA ILE A 124 -18.99 8.02 12.43
C ILE A 124 -20.51 7.84 12.54
N ARG A 125 -21.25 8.93 12.75
CA ARG A 125 -22.72 8.92 12.80
C ARG A 125 -23.32 8.38 11.51
N PHE A 126 -22.81 8.80 10.35
CA PHE A 126 -23.26 8.32 9.05
C PHE A 126 -23.05 6.81 8.91
N LEU A 127 -21.85 6.30 9.25
CA LEU A 127 -21.50 4.88 9.15
C LEU A 127 -22.33 3.97 10.07
N VAL A 128 -22.81 4.48 11.21
CA VAL A 128 -23.63 3.69 12.15
C VAL A 128 -25.12 3.77 11.80
N GLN A 129 -25.55 4.82 11.11
CA GLN A 129 -26.95 5.01 10.73
C GLN A 129 -27.37 4.13 9.53
N HIS A 130 -26.44 3.81 8.64
CA HIS A 130 -26.68 3.13 7.36
C HIS A 130 -25.94 1.81 7.28
#